data_AF-A0A8X6HR66-F1
#
_entry.id   AF-A0A8X6HR66-F1
#
_cell.length_a   1.000
_cell.length_b   1.000
_cell.length_c   1.000
_cell.angle_alpha   90.00
_cell.angle_beta   90.00
_cell.angle_gamma   90.00
#
_symmetry.space_group_name_H-M   'P 1'
#
loop_
_entity.id
_entity.type
_entity.pdbx_description
1 polymer ?
#
loop_
_entity_poly.entity_id
_entity_poly.type
_entity_poly.pdbx_seq_one_letter_code
_entity_poly.pdbx_strand_id
1 'polypeptide(L)'
;MENCSGKWIQRIVDQIGATYENPTAVNMFYISAYFKEDEGICRHIFLSLLPDTEEVHSAVRLLKSCNLIKFTYHSMFIVPSSIQNQTRILLKDQNKETIVLAEAIGLVNYLLICDPICALCLNHAMSVLKYVSNNTELVNSMIGLPGRIAMHLVTQNKFNQAISFCNSLLSTLHESVGGSHKATLEIQYDLSGLLALKGNHEEAIVLLQSLHEKNLEYSQKDETTLILTTTAKELYELSKYEEALQLYQAIFGERKISATTSRRLRKTYRSNPGFEGTDRTQQKNFKIYCC
;
A
#
# COMPACT_ATOMS: atom_id res chain seq x y z
N MET A 1 18.29 -6.17 -35.04
CA MET A 1 18.62 -7.41 -34.29
C MET A 1 17.65 -7.53 -33.11
N GLU A 2 16.36 -7.47 -33.41
CA GLU A 2 15.26 -7.50 -32.45
C GLU A 2 14.52 -8.85 -32.60
N ASN A 3 13.87 -9.34 -31.54
CA ASN A 3 13.03 -10.56 -31.48
C ASN A 3 13.64 -11.96 -31.17
N CYS A 4 14.88 -12.07 -30.68
CA CYS A 4 15.37 -13.35 -30.12
C CYS A 4 15.28 -13.47 -28.59
N SER A 5 15.09 -12.36 -27.85
CA SER A 5 15.28 -12.35 -26.39
C SER A 5 14.17 -13.05 -25.59
N GLY A 6 12.94 -13.16 -26.07
CA GLY A 6 11.82 -13.81 -25.35
C GLY A 6 11.43 -15.21 -25.83
N LYS A 7 11.83 -15.60 -27.05
CA LYS A 7 11.37 -16.87 -27.68
C LYS A 7 11.82 -18.12 -26.92
N TRP A 8 12.97 -18.06 -26.26
CA TRP A 8 13.47 -19.18 -25.47
C TRP A 8 12.68 -19.35 -24.15
N ILE A 9 12.34 -18.25 -23.47
CA ILE A 9 11.47 -18.27 -22.28
C ILE A 9 10.10 -18.83 -22.67
N GLN A 10 9.52 -18.36 -23.77
CA GLN A 10 8.23 -18.86 -24.24
C GLN A 10 8.25 -20.38 -24.44
N ARG A 11 9.26 -20.91 -25.14
CA ARG A 11 9.41 -22.36 -25.35
C ARG A 11 9.51 -23.14 -24.04
N ILE A 12 10.29 -22.64 -23.08
CA ILE A 12 10.44 -23.29 -21.77
C ILE A 12 9.10 -23.27 -21.01
N VAL A 13 8.42 -22.12 -21.01
CA VAL A 13 7.15 -21.98 -20.30
C VAL A 13 6.05 -22.84 -20.93
N ASP A 14 5.99 -22.91 -22.26
CA ASP A 14 5.09 -23.82 -22.98
C ASP A 14 5.39 -25.29 -22.62
N GLN A 15 6.67 -25.65 -22.53
CA GLN A 15 7.08 -26.98 -22.11
C GLN A 15 6.66 -27.27 -20.66
N ILE A 16 6.83 -26.33 -19.74
CA ILE A 16 6.39 -26.45 -18.33
C ILE A 16 4.86 -26.65 -18.27
N GLY A 17 4.10 -25.81 -18.96
CA GLY A 17 2.63 -25.84 -18.93
C GLY A 17 2.04 -27.10 -19.58
N ALA A 18 2.56 -27.52 -20.74
CA ALA A 18 2.00 -28.62 -21.53
C ALA A 18 2.58 -30.00 -21.17
N THR A 19 3.86 -30.08 -20.80
CA THR A 19 4.58 -31.36 -20.63
C THR A 19 4.59 -31.83 -19.18
N TYR A 20 4.53 -30.90 -18.24
CA TYR A 20 4.59 -31.21 -16.80
C TYR A 20 3.26 -30.95 -16.08
N GLU A 21 2.21 -30.55 -16.81
CA GLU A 21 0.88 -30.21 -16.30
C GLU A 21 0.91 -29.31 -15.05
N ASN A 22 1.88 -28.40 -14.98
CA ASN A 22 2.07 -27.53 -13.82
C ASN A 22 1.87 -26.06 -14.21
N PRO A 23 0.62 -25.65 -14.53
CA PRO A 23 0.31 -24.25 -14.87
C PRO A 23 0.62 -23.31 -13.71
N THR A 24 0.63 -23.81 -12.48
CA THR A 24 0.89 -23.00 -11.30
C THR A 24 2.37 -22.65 -11.16
N ALA A 25 3.32 -23.50 -11.57
CA ALA A 25 4.73 -23.15 -11.66
C ALA A 25 4.98 -22.01 -12.65
N VAL A 26 4.27 -22.04 -13.80
CA VAL A 26 4.29 -20.94 -14.78
C VAL A 26 3.74 -19.66 -14.15
N ASN A 27 2.62 -19.75 -13.44
CA ASN A 27 2.01 -18.60 -12.78
C ASN A 27 2.93 -17.99 -11.71
N MET A 28 3.51 -18.82 -10.84
CA MET A 28 4.51 -18.38 -9.86
C MET A 28 5.67 -17.63 -10.52
N PHE A 29 6.17 -18.14 -11.65
CA PHE A 29 7.24 -17.50 -12.41
C PHE A 29 6.81 -16.16 -13.02
N TYR A 30 5.62 -16.10 -13.61
CA TYR A 30 5.07 -14.86 -14.18
C TYR A 30 4.84 -13.78 -13.12
N ILE A 31 4.24 -14.12 -11.98
CA ILE A 31 4.09 -13.19 -10.85
C ILE A 31 5.46 -12.72 -10.35
N SER A 32 6.42 -13.65 -10.22
CA SER A 32 7.78 -13.32 -9.79
C SER A 32 8.52 -12.37 -10.75
N ALA A 33 8.06 -12.23 -11.99
CA ALA A 33 8.61 -11.24 -12.93
C ALA A 33 8.29 -9.80 -12.52
N TYR A 34 7.30 -9.56 -11.65
CA TYR A 34 6.94 -8.22 -11.16
C TYR A 34 7.43 -7.94 -9.73
N PHE A 35 8.02 -8.93 -9.07
CA PHE A 35 8.65 -8.77 -7.77
C PHE A 35 9.93 -7.95 -7.86
N LYS A 36 10.38 -7.47 -6.69
CA LYS A 36 11.57 -6.64 -6.56
C LYS A 36 12.79 -7.37 -7.12
N GLU A 37 13.48 -6.71 -8.04
CA GLU A 37 14.70 -7.22 -8.66
C GLU A 37 15.81 -7.41 -7.62
N ASP A 38 16.62 -8.46 -7.81
CA ASP A 38 17.76 -8.83 -6.96
C ASP A 38 17.44 -9.12 -5.48
N GLU A 39 16.16 -9.29 -5.14
CA GLU A 39 15.70 -9.66 -3.80
C GLU A 39 15.20 -11.11 -3.75
N GLY A 40 15.55 -11.81 -2.67
CA GLY A 40 15.20 -13.21 -2.47
C GLY A 40 13.70 -13.42 -2.24
N ILE A 41 13.08 -14.23 -3.09
CA ILE A 41 11.68 -14.61 -3.01
C ILE A 41 11.55 -15.83 -2.10
N CYS A 42 10.82 -15.68 -1.00
CA CYS A 42 10.48 -16.79 -0.12
C CYS A 42 9.40 -17.65 -0.77
N ARG A 43 9.65 -18.96 -0.93
CA ARG A 43 8.67 -19.88 -1.54
C ARG A 43 7.31 -19.92 -0.82
N HIS A 44 7.28 -19.63 0.49
CA HIS A 44 6.04 -19.61 1.29
C HIS A 44 5.05 -18.54 0.84
N ILE A 45 5.50 -17.51 0.11
CA ILE A 45 4.64 -16.50 -0.53
C ILE A 45 3.60 -17.17 -1.43
N PHE A 46 3.93 -18.30 -2.07
CA PHE A 46 3.05 -18.97 -3.03
C PHE A 46 2.08 -19.98 -2.41
N LEU A 47 2.06 -20.16 -1.08
CA LEU A 47 1.16 -21.12 -0.42
C LEU A 47 -0.32 -20.74 -0.50
N SER A 48 -0.65 -19.48 -0.82
CA SER A 48 -2.03 -19.11 -1.11
C SER A 48 -2.47 -19.47 -2.53
N LEU A 49 -1.51 -19.75 -3.43
CA LEU A 49 -1.79 -20.19 -4.80
C LEU A 49 -1.76 -21.71 -4.93
N LEU A 50 -0.98 -22.38 -4.08
CA LEU A 50 -0.87 -23.84 -3.99
C LEU A 50 -1.07 -24.29 -2.55
N PRO A 51 -2.11 -25.08 -2.25
CA PRO A 51 -2.42 -25.47 -0.87
C PRO A 51 -1.36 -26.41 -0.26
N ASP A 52 -0.57 -27.11 -1.09
CA ASP A 52 0.46 -28.05 -0.65
C ASP A 52 1.88 -27.46 -0.76
N THR A 53 2.64 -27.56 0.34
CA THR A 53 4.04 -27.14 0.39
C THR A 53 4.93 -27.95 -0.56
N GLU A 54 4.61 -29.22 -0.81
CA GLU A 54 5.39 -30.07 -1.73
C GLU A 54 5.16 -29.69 -3.20
N GLU A 55 3.95 -29.22 -3.54
CA GLU A 55 3.65 -28.70 -4.88
C GLU A 55 4.45 -27.42 -5.16
N VAL A 56 4.45 -26.47 -4.21
CA VAL A 56 5.30 -25.28 -4.28
C VAL A 56 6.77 -25.67 -4.42
N HIS A 57 7.22 -26.65 -3.65
CA HIS A 57 8.61 -27.07 -3.67
C HIS A 57 9.01 -27.69 -5.02
N SER A 58 8.14 -28.52 -5.58
CA SER A 58 8.32 -29.16 -6.88
C SER A 58 8.32 -28.14 -8.01
N ALA A 59 7.41 -27.16 -7.97
CA ALA A 59 7.37 -26.05 -8.92
C ALA A 59 8.69 -25.26 -8.91
N VAL A 60 9.20 -24.88 -7.73
CA VAL A 60 10.48 -24.16 -7.62
C VAL A 60 11.65 -24.99 -8.14
N ARG A 61 11.69 -26.31 -7.87
CA ARG A 61 12.73 -27.21 -8.42
C ARG A 61 12.67 -27.30 -9.94
N LEU A 62 11.47 -27.36 -10.53
CA LEU A 62 11.27 -27.37 -11.97
C LEU A 62 11.74 -26.06 -12.61
N LEU A 63 11.36 -24.91 -12.04
CA LEU A 63 11.86 -23.61 -12.51
C LEU A 63 13.39 -23.53 -12.43
N LYS A 64 14.00 -24.17 -11.41
CA LYS A 64 15.45 -24.25 -11.27
C LYS A 64 16.08 -25.12 -12.36
N SER A 65 15.54 -26.30 -12.64
CA SER A 65 16.08 -27.19 -13.69
C SER A 65 15.98 -26.57 -15.09
N CYS A 66 14.99 -25.71 -15.31
CA CYS A 66 14.84 -24.91 -16.53
C CYS A 66 15.74 -23.66 -16.58
N ASN A 67 16.63 -23.44 -15.60
CA ASN A 67 17.50 -22.26 -15.49
C ASN A 67 16.76 -20.91 -15.43
N LEU A 68 15.48 -20.89 -15.05
CA LEU A 68 14.71 -19.66 -14.91
C LEU A 68 14.98 -18.93 -13.58
N ILE A 69 15.45 -19.66 -12.57
CA ILE A 69 15.74 -19.14 -11.24
C ILE A 69 17.11 -19.57 -10.70
N LYS A 70 17.56 -18.88 -9.67
CA LYS A 70 18.74 -19.26 -8.87
C LYS A 70 18.32 -19.40 -7.41
N PHE A 71 18.74 -20.47 -6.75
CA PHE A 71 18.59 -20.59 -5.31
C PHE A 71 19.55 -19.64 -4.60
N THR A 72 19.06 -19.06 -3.52
CA THR A 72 19.84 -18.22 -2.60
C THR A 72 19.73 -18.80 -1.19
N TYR A 73 20.26 -18.09 -0.20
CA TYR A 73 20.25 -18.53 1.19
C TYR A 73 18.83 -18.82 1.71
N HIS A 74 18.73 -19.67 2.74
CA HIS A 74 17.51 -19.90 3.53
C HIS A 74 16.26 -20.31 2.72
N SER A 75 16.40 -21.15 1.70
CA SER A 75 15.29 -21.63 0.87
C SER A 75 14.56 -20.56 0.05
N MET A 76 15.23 -19.42 -0.16
CA MET A 76 14.78 -18.38 -1.09
C MET A 76 15.31 -18.66 -2.51
N PHE A 77 14.68 -18.04 -3.49
CA PHE A 77 15.18 -18.02 -4.86
C PHE A 77 15.07 -16.62 -5.46
N ILE A 78 15.83 -16.35 -6.50
CA ILE A 78 15.72 -15.14 -7.30
C ILE A 78 15.38 -15.51 -8.73
N VAL A 79 14.53 -14.70 -9.36
CA VAL A 79 14.44 -14.64 -10.82
C VAL A 79 15.44 -13.57 -11.27
N PRO A 80 16.48 -13.90 -12.05
CA PRO A 80 17.44 -12.90 -12.54
C PRO A 80 16.75 -11.75 -13.26
N SER A 81 17.20 -10.51 -13.03
CA SER A 81 16.55 -9.30 -13.58
C SER A 81 16.46 -9.30 -15.10
N SER A 82 17.42 -9.93 -15.80
CA SER A 82 17.34 -10.14 -17.25
C SER A 82 16.18 -11.04 -17.67
N ILE A 83 15.91 -12.11 -16.91
CA ILE A 83 14.81 -13.03 -17.13
C ILE A 83 13.49 -12.34 -16.77
N GLN A 84 13.40 -11.62 -15.65
CA GLN A 84 12.21 -10.85 -15.30
C GLN A 84 11.84 -9.85 -16.40
N ASN A 85 12.81 -9.10 -16.94
CA ASN A 85 12.60 -8.16 -18.05
C ASN A 85 12.05 -8.85 -19.30
N GLN A 86 12.68 -9.94 -19.74
CA GLN A 86 12.23 -10.69 -20.92
C GLN A 86 10.83 -11.28 -20.72
N THR A 87 10.52 -11.78 -19.52
CA THR A 87 9.18 -12.29 -19.18
C THR A 87 8.14 -11.18 -19.22
N ARG A 88 8.43 -9.98 -18.70
CA ARG A 88 7.49 -8.84 -18.77
C ARG A 88 7.19 -8.42 -20.21
N ILE A 89 8.20 -8.40 -21.09
CA ILE A 89 8.01 -8.12 -22.52
C ILE A 89 7.10 -9.18 -23.15
N LEU A 90 7.38 -10.46 -22.88
CA LEU A 90 6.58 -11.57 -23.37
C LEU A 90 5.11 -11.50 -22.92
N LEU A 91 4.86 -11.14 -21.66
CA LEU A 91 3.50 -11.02 -21.12
C LEU A 91 2.74 -9.85 -21.75
N LYS A 92 3.41 -8.75 -22.07
CA LYS A 92 2.84 -7.63 -22.83
C LYS A 92 2.49 -8.04 -24.26
N ASP A 93 3.41 -8.70 -24.96
CA ASP A 93 3.20 -9.17 -26.34
C ASP A 93 2.01 -10.14 -26.44
N GLN A 94 1.71 -10.88 -25.36
CA GLN A 94 0.60 -11.82 -25.28
C GLN A 94 -0.69 -11.25 -24.68
N ASN A 95 -0.72 -9.97 -24.32
CA ASN A 95 -1.84 -9.35 -23.59
C ASN A 95 -2.21 -10.09 -22.28
N LYS A 96 -1.21 -10.68 -21.60
CA LYS A 96 -1.40 -11.41 -20.33
C LYS A 96 -0.97 -10.61 -19.11
N GLU A 97 -0.25 -9.50 -19.29
CA GLU A 97 0.27 -8.68 -18.18
C GLU A 97 -0.83 -8.26 -17.20
N THR A 98 -1.98 -7.77 -17.68
CA THR A 98 -3.07 -7.33 -16.80
C THR A 98 -3.58 -8.46 -15.90
N ILE A 99 -3.71 -9.68 -16.44
CA ILE A 99 -4.15 -10.86 -15.69
C ILE A 99 -3.13 -11.23 -14.62
N VAL A 100 -1.84 -11.33 -15.00
CA VAL A 100 -0.75 -11.67 -14.07
C VAL A 100 -0.62 -10.63 -12.97
N LEU A 101 -0.73 -9.35 -13.28
CA LEU A 101 -0.68 -8.27 -12.29
C LEU A 101 -1.89 -8.31 -11.34
N ALA A 102 -3.10 -8.61 -11.83
CA ALA A 102 -4.27 -8.78 -10.98
C ALA A 102 -4.09 -9.93 -9.97
N GLU A 103 -3.54 -11.06 -10.42
CA GLU A 103 -3.20 -12.18 -9.55
C GLU A 103 -2.09 -11.83 -8.55
N ALA A 104 -1.05 -11.10 -8.99
CA ALA A 104 0.01 -10.61 -8.14
C ALA A 104 -0.51 -9.68 -7.03
N ILE A 105 -1.45 -8.79 -7.34
CA ILE A 105 -2.13 -7.93 -6.36
C ILE A 105 -2.88 -8.77 -5.34
N GLY A 106 -3.67 -9.75 -5.79
CA GLY A 106 -4.41 -10.66 -4.91
C GLY A 106 -3.49 -11.41 -3.95
N LEU A 107 -2.38 -11.93 -4.47
CA LEU A 107 -1.35 -12.62 -3.72
C LEU A 107 -0.71 -11.74 -2.64
N VAL A 108 -0.18 -10.58 -3.00
CA VAL A 108 0.52 -9.72 -2.04
C VAL A 108 -0.45 -9.11 -1.03
N ASN A 109 -1.68 -8.80 -1.43
CA ASN A 109 -2.69 -8.29 -0.51
C ASN A 109 -3.08 -9.35 0.53
N TYR A 110 -3.26 -10.61 0.12
CA TYR A 110 -3.50 -11.71 1.04
C TYR A 110 -2.34 -11.87 2.06
N LEU A 111 -1.10 -11.83 1.58
CA LEU A 111 0.07 -12.00 2.44
C LEU A 111 0.28 -10.86 3.44
N LEU A 112 -0.03 -9.62 3.06
CA LEU A 112 0.04 -8.47 3.98
C LEU A 112 -1.11 -8.45 5.01
N ILE A 113 -2.13 -9.31 4.85
CA ILE A 113 -3.15 -9.55 5.89
C ILE A 113 -2.67 -10.63 6.87
N CYS A 114 -1.83 -11.58 6.42
CA CYS A 114 -1.31 -12.68 7.24
C CYS A 114 0.06 -12.32 7.86
N ASP A 115 0.03 -11.87 9.11
CA ASP A 115 1.12 -11.16 9.82
C ASP A 115 2.56 -11.76 9.80
N PRO A 116 2.83 -13.08 9.84
CA PRO A 116 4.21 -13.53 10.03
C PRO A 116 5.10 -13.55 8.77
N ILE A 117 4.54 -13.60 7.54
CA ILE A 117 5.32 -13.65 6.28
C ILE A 117 5.51 -12.24 5.69
N CYS A 118 4.81 -11.26 6.24
CA CYS A 118 4.61 -9.92 5.70
C CYS A 118 5.91 -9.13 5.46
N ALA A 119 6.89 -9.22 6.37
CA ALA A 119 8.13 -8.44 6.28
C ALA A 119 8.98 -8.77 5.03
N LEU A 120 8.93 -10.00 4.53
CA LEU A 120 9.69 -10.45 3.35
C LEU A 120 8.99 -10.14 2.03
N CYS A 121 7.67 -9.94 2.04
CA CYS A 121 6.90 -9.66 0.82
C CYS A 121 6.71 -8.15 0.56
N LEU A 122 7.05 -7.29 1.52
CA LEU A 122 6.78 -5.85 1.46
C LEU A 122 7.41 -5.17 0.25
N ASN A 123 8.70 -5.42 0.01
CA ASN A 123 9.41 -4.86 -1.14
C ASN A 123 8.89 -5.42 -2.47
N HIS A 124 8.49 -6.69 -2.49
CA HIS A 124 7.83 -7.29 -3.65
C HIS A 124 6.46 -6.64 -3.93
N ALA A 125 5.66 -6.39 -2.88
CA ALA A 125 4.37 -5.70 -3.00
C ALA A 125 4.53 -4.27 -3.53
N MET A 126 5.54 -3.53 -3.03
CA MET A 126 5.89 -2.20 -3.57
C MET A 126 6.30 -2.26 -5.04
N SER A 127 7.06 -3.29 -5.43
CA SER A 127 7.44 -3.51 -6.83
C SER A 127 6.23 -3.80 -7.71
N VAL A 128 5.32 -4.68 -7.28
CA VAL A 128 4.07 -4.98 -8.00
C VAL A 128 3.26 -3.70 -8.21
N LEU A 129 3.09 -2.90 -7.16
CA LEU A 129 2.35 -1.63 -7.25
C LEU A 129 2.97 -0.64 -8.24
N LYS A 130 4.30 -0.58 -8.36
CA LYS A 130 4.97 0.26 -9.37
C LYS A 130 4.52 -0.09 -10.78
N TYR A 131 4.28 -1.36 -11.09
CA TYR A 131 3.78 -1.77 -12.41
C TYR A 131 2.27 -1.52 -12.54
N VAL A 132 1.51 -1.81 -11.49
CA VAL A 132 0.05 -1.61 -11.45
C VAL A 132 -0.34 -0.13 -11.59
N SER A 133 0.40 0.79 -10.95
CA SER A 133 0.11 2.22 -11.01
C SER A 133 0.27 2.84 -12.40
N ASN A 134 1.03 2.16 -13.28
CA ASN A 134 1.20 2.52 -14.69
C ASN A 134 0.17 1.86 -15.61
N ASN A 135 -0.69 0.95 -15.09
CA ASN A 135 -1.76 0.29 -15.82
C ASN A 135 -3.11 0.78 -15.29
N THR A 136 -3.74 1.70 -16.03
CA THR A 136 -4.99 2.37 -15.61
C THR A 136 -6.14 1.40 -15.33
N GLU A 137 -6.19 0.24 -16.01
CA GLU A 137 -7.23 -0.77 -15.83
C GLU A 137 -7.19 -1.41 -14.43
N LEU A 138 -6.00 -1.49 -13.84
CA LEU A 138 -5.77 -2.17 -12.56
C LEU A 138 -5.73 -1.22 -11.36
N VAL A 139 -5.74 0.09 -11.56
CA VAL A 139 -5.61 1.06 -10.45
C VAL A 139 -6.69 0.87 -9.39
N ASN A 140 -7.91 0.45 -9.76
CA ASN A 140 -8.96 0.17 -8.78
C ASN A 140 -8.71 -1.11 -7.96
N SER A 141 -8.00 -2.09 -8.52
CA SER A 141 -7.72 -3.37 -7.84
C SER A 141 -6.67 -3.24 -6.73
N MET A 142 -5.84 -2.19 -6.75
CA MET A 142 -4.86 -1.90 -5.71
C MET A 142 -5.39 -1.03 -4.55
N ILE A 143 -6.66 -0.63 -4.54
CA ILE A 143 -7.26 0.14 -3.44
C ILE A 143 -7.04 -0.59 -2.10
N GLY A 144 -6.64 0.15 -1.05
CA GLY A 144 -6.31 -0.38 0.28
C GLY A 144 -4.89 -0.94 0.44
N LEU A 145 -4.31 -1.55 -0.60
CA LEU A 145 -3.00 -2.20 -0.53
C LEU A 145 -1.86 -1.23 -0.16
N PRO A 146 -1.74 -0.04 -0.77
CA PRO A 146 -0.72 0.95 -0.39
C PRO A 146 -0.78 1.38 1.08
N GLY A 147 -1.99 1.57 1.63
CA GLY A 147 -2.17 1.90 3.04
C GLY A 147 -1.66 0.81 3.97
N ARG A 148 -1.90 -0.47 3.62
CA ARG A 148 -1.35 -1.62 4.35
C ARG A 148 0.18 -1.66 4.29
N ILE A 149 0.77 -1.39 3.13
CA ILE A 149 2.24 -1.32 2.98
C ILE A 149 2.80 -0.20 3.86
N ALA A 150 2.21 1.00 3.80
CA ALA A 150 2.59 2.13 4.62
C ALA A 150 2.52 1.80 6.12
N MET A 151 1.44 1.15 6.57
CA MET A 151 1.29 0.72 7.96
C MET A 151 2.37 -0.27 8.38
N HIS A 152 2.69 -1.27 7.56
CA HIS A 152 3.77 -2.21 7.86
C HIS A 152 5.15 -1.55 7.91
N LEU A 153 5.39 -0.52 7.08
CA LEU A 153 6.61 0.28 7.19
C LEU A 153 6.64 1.04 8.53
N VAL A 154 5.51 1.61 8.96
CA VAL A 154 5.39 2.30 10.25
C VAL A 154 5.62 1.35 11.43
N THR A 155 5.03 0.15 11.44
CA THR A 155 5.26 -0.84 12.52
C THR A 155 6.72 -1.30 12.60
N GLN A 156 7.47 -1.21 11.50
CA GLN A 156 8.91 -1.42 11.45
C GLN A 156 9.75 -0.17 11.77
N ASN A 157 9.14 0.92 12.23
CA ASN A 157 9.77 2.22 12.46
C ASN A 157 10.40 2.86 11.21
N LYS A 158 9.96 2.48 10.01
CA LYS A 158 10.46 2.99 8.71
C LYS A 158 9.60 4.13 8.18
N PHE A 159 9.28 5.12 9.01
CA PHE A 159 8.41 6.26 8.66
C PHE A 159 8.84 7.00 7.38
N ASN A 160 10.14 7.29 7.22
CA ASN A 160 10.65 7.98 6.03
C ASN A 160 10.46 7.16 4.75
N GLN A 161 10.55 5.82 4.84
CA GLN A 161 10.30 4.96 3.69
C GLN A 161 8.81 4.93 3.34
N ALA A 162 7.92 4.91 4.35
CA ALA A 162 6.48 4.98 4.14
C ALA A 162 6.08 6.28 3.41
N ILE A 163 6.58 7.43 3.88
CA ILE A 163 6.32 8.73 3.26
C ILE A 163 6.86 8.78 1.82
N SER A 164 8.10 8.34 1.60
CA SER A 164 8.72 8.30 0.26
C SER A 164 7.93 7.41 -0.70
N PHE A 165 7.49 6.24 -0.23
CA PHE A 165 6.64 5.33 -0.99
C PHE A 165 5.31 5.98 -1.39
N CYS A 166 4.57 6.56 -0.43
CA CYS A 166 3.31 7.22 -0.70
C CYS A 166 3.47 8.41 -1.66
N ASN A 167 4.52 9.22 -1.51
CA ASN A 167 4.80 10.34 -2.42
C ASN A 167 5.06 9.86 -3.87
N SER A 168 5.91 8.85 -4.04
CA SER A 168 6.23 8.29 -5.35
C SER A 168 4.99 7.71 -6.04
N LEU A 169 4.20 6.95 -5.28
CA LEU A 169 2.96 6.35 -5.78
C LEU A 169 1.91 7.42 -6.10
N LEU A 170 1.78 8.46 -5.27
CA LEU A 170 0.87 9.57 -5.49
C LEU A 170 1.20 10.32 -6.78
N SER A 171 2.49 10.61 -7.02
CA SER A 171 2.95 11.23 -8.28
C SER A 171 2.57 10.38 -9.49
N THR A 172 2.82 9.08 -9.42
CA THR A 172 2.52 8.16 -10.53
C THR A 172 1.02 8.07 -10.80
N LEU A 173 0.18 7.99 -9.77
CA LEU A 173 -1.28 7.95 -9.91
C LEU A 173 -1.86 9.29 -10.40
N HIS A 174 -1.27 10.41 -9.97
CA HIS A 174 -1.67 11.71 -10.47
C HIS A 174 -1.43 11.84 -11.98
N GLU A 175 -0.32 11.30 -12.48
CA GLU A 175 0.00 11.25 -13.91
C GLU A 175 -0.88 10.24 -14.67
N SER A 176 -1.15 9.06 -14.10
CA SER A 176 -1.82 7.96 -14.81
C SER A 176 -3.35 8.06 -14.83
N VAL A 177 -3.97 8.43 -13.72
CA VAL A 177 -5.44 8.46 -13.55
C VAL A 177 -5.97 9.80 -13.05
N GLY A 178 -5.08 10.73 -12.70
CA GLY A 178 -5.44 12.08 -12.27
C GLY A 178 -5.62 12.25 -10.75
N GLY A 179 -5.58 13.51 -10.31
CA GLY A 179 -5.67 13.92 -8.92
C GLY A 179 -7.02 13.70 -8.21
N SER A 180 -8.08 13.40 -8.95
CA SER A 180 -9.43 13.16 -8.42
C SER A 180 -9.85 11.69 -8.49
N HIS A 181 -8.97 10.79 -8.95
CA HIS A 181 -9.24 9.37 -8.96
C HIS A 181 -9.21 8.78 -7.54
N LYS A 182 -10.12 7.84 -7.23
CA LYS A 182 -10.29 7.28 -5.88
C LYS A 182 -8.98 6.78 -5.27
N ALA A 183 -8.17 6.04 -6.04
CA ALA A 183 -6.88 5.55 -5.59
C ALA A 183 -5.90 6.68 -5.22
N THR A 184 -5.81 7.75 -6.03
CA THR A 184 -4.95 8.91 -5.77
C THR A 184 -5.32 9.60 -4.46
N LEU A 185 -6.61 9.77 -4.22
CA LEU A 185 -7.17 10.44 -3.05
C LEU A 185 -7.01 9.61 -1.78
N GLU A 186 -7.01 8.30 -1.92
CA GLU A 186 -6.73 7.37 -0.84
C GLU A 186 -5.26 7.45 -0.39
N ILE A 187 -4.31 7.52 -1.33
CA ILE A 187 -2.89 7.73 -1.00
C ILE A 187 -2.67 9.08 -0.34
N GLN A 188 -3.33 10.14 -0.83
CA GLN A 188 -3.26 11.46 -0.24
C GLN A 188 -3.73 11.44 1.23
N TYR A 189 -4.79 10.68 1.53
CA TYR A 189 -5.27 10.49 2.89
C TYR A 189 -4.28 9.72 3.76
N ASP A 190 -3.75 8.59 3.29
CA ASP A 190 -2.77 7.81 4.03
C ASP A 190 -1.48 8.61 4.30
N LEU A 191 -1.00 9.38 3.32
CA LEU A 191 0.14 10.28 3.45
C LEU A 191 -0.10 11.35 4.53
N SER A 192 -1.30 11.92 4.62
CA SER A 192 -1.63 12.89 5.67
C SER A 192 -1.49 12.30 7.07
N GLY A 193 -1.91 11.04 7.27
CA GLY A 193 -1.73 10.32 8.53
C GLY A 193 -0.26 10.09 8.87
N LEU A 194 0.55 9.70 7.89
CA LEU A 194 2.00 9.52 8.06
C LEU A 194 2.71 10.83 8.42
N LEU A 195 2.35 11.93 7.76
CA LEU A 195 2.90 13.26 8.04
C LEU A 195 2.53 13.72 9.44
N ALA A 196 1.28 13.55 9.84
CA ALA A 196 0.82 13.87 11.20
C ALA A 196 1.58 13.07 12.27
N LEU A 197 1.77 11.76 12.07
CA LEU A 197 2.58 10.90 12.96
C LEU A 197 4.02 11.39 13.12
N LYS A 198 4.60 11.93 12.06
CA LYS A 198 5.99 12.43 12.08
C LYS A 198 6.11 13.84 12.68
N GLY A 199 4.99 14.52 12.92
CA GLY A 199 4.95 15.91 13.41
C GLY A 199 4.81 16.97 12.32
N ASN A 200 4.67 16.58 11.05
CA ASN A 200 4.47 17.50 9.92
C ASN A 200 2.98 17.88 9.78
N HIS A 201 2.42 18.55 10.80
CA HIS A 201 0.98 18.81 10.88
C HIS A 201 0.46 19.77 9.81
N GLU A 202 1.23 20.80 9.45
CA GLU A 202 0.84 21.78 8.41
C GLU A 202 0.64 21.11 7.06
N GLU A 203 1.60 20.29 6.62
CA GLU A 203 1.51 19.54 5.36
C GLU A 203 0.33 18.54 5.40
N ALA A 204 0.12 17.87 6.54
CA ALA A 204 -1.01 16.95 6.72
C ALA A 204 -2.37 17.67 6.57
N ILE A 205 -2.50 18.86 7.16
CA ILE A 205 -3.73 19.68 7.09
C ILE A 205 -4.00 20.12 5.65
N VAL A 206 -2.98 20.58 4.91
CA VAL A 206 -3.11 20.97 3.50
C VAL A 206 -3.64 19.81 2.66
N LEU A 207 -3.08 18.60 2.85
CA LEU A 207 -3.56 17.42 2.14
C LEU A 207 -5.03 17.12 2.47
N LEU A 208 -5.42 17.16 3.75
CA LEU A 208 -6.79 16.88 4.20
C LEU A 208 -7.80 17.91 3.69
N GLN A 209 -7.45 19.20 3.68
CA GLN A 209 -8.30 20.27 3.15
C GLN A 209 -8.57 20.09 1.65
N SER A 210 -7.52 19.82 0.87
CA SER A 210 -7.65 19.53 -0.57
C SER A 210 -8.57 18.33 -0.84
N LEU A 211 -8.59 17.35 0.05
CA LEU A 211 -9.48 16.20 -0.07
C LEU A 211 -10.95 16.55 0.25
N HIS A 212 -11.18 17.46 1.20
CA HIS A 212 -12.52 17.95 1.51
C HIS A 212 -13.11 18.76 0.35
N GLU A 213 -12.31 19.60 -0.31
CA GLU A 213 -12.72 20.36 -1.50
C GLU A 213 -13.21 19.47 -2.66
N LYS A 214 -12.64 18.27 -2.76
CA LYS A 214 -13.02 17.26 -3.76
C LYS A 214 -14.26 16.45 -3.37
N ASN A 215 -14.99 16.85 -2.31
CA ASN A 215 -16.23 16.24 -1.80
C ASN A 215 -16.14 14.73 -1.57
N LEU A 216 -14.96 14.25 -1.16
CA LEU A 216 -14.78 12.84 -0.89
C LEU A 216 -15.26 12.51 0.50
N GLU A 217 -16.32 11.71 0.56
CA GLU A 217 -16.63 10.99 1.79
C GLU A 217 -15.57 9.92 2.00
N TYR A 218 -14.63 10.17 2.92
CA TYR A 218 -13.83 9.10 3.47
C TYR A 218 -14.74 8.18 4.29
N SER A 219 -15.17 7.10 3.64
CA SER A 219 -15.74 5.96 4.33
C SER A 219 -14.63 5.34 5.20
N GLN A 220 -14.73 5.57 6.51
CA GLN A 220 -14.11 4.80 7.60
C GLN A 220 -12.88 3.95 7.22
N LYS A 221 -11.76 4.60 6.89
CA LYS A 221 -10.45 3.98 7.16
C LYS A 221 -10.19 4.14 8.64
N ASP A 222 -10.59 3.15 9.43
CA ASP A 222 -10.48 3.22 10.89
C ASP A 222 -9.04 3.51 11.34
N GLU A 223 -8.02 2.92 10.70
CA GLU A 223 -6.62 3.10 11.11
C GLU A 223 -6.08 4.51 10.87
N THR A 224 -6.15 5.05 9.65
CA THR A 224 -5.65 6.41 9.35
C THR A 224 -6.47 7.48 10.09
N THR A 225 -7.79 7.29 10.21
CA THR A 225 -8.65 8.19 10.99
C THR A 225 -8.31 8.13 12.48
N LEU A 226 -8.04 6.93 13.02
CA LEU A 226 -7.59 6.73 14.39
C LEU A 226 -6.25 7.42 14.63
N ILE A 227 -5.30 7.26 13.71
CA ILE A 227 -4.00 7.96 13.76
C ILE A 227 -4.21 9.46 13.85
N LEU A 228 -4.91 10.06 12.88
CA LEU A 228 -5.11 11.50 12.81
C LEU A 228 -5.84 12.04 14.06
N THR A 229 -6.86 11.33 14.53
CA THR A 229 -7.60 11.73 15.75
C THR A 229 -6.79 11.56 17.03
N THR A 230 -5.90 10.56 17.09
CA THR A 230 -4.96 10.35 18.20
C THR A 230 -3.88 11.42 18.21
N THR A 231 -3.29 11.74 17.06
CA THR A 231 -2.33 12.85 16.92
C THR A 231 -2.95 14.19 17.33
N ALA A 232 -4.18 14.49 16.89
CA ALA A 232 -4.88 15.70 17.31
C ALA A 232 -5.11 15.74 18.83
N LYS A 233 -5.36 14.58 19.46
CA LYS A 233 -5.47 14.48 20.92
C LYS A 233 -4.13 14.69 21.61
N GLU A 234 -3.04 14.12 21.11
CA GLU A 234 -1.70 14.32 21.67
C GLU A 234 -1.27 15.79 21.61
N LEU A 235 -1.52 16.46 20.48
CA LEU A 235 -1.31 17.90 20.33
C LEU A 235 -2.08 18.70 21.38
N TYR A 236 -3.32 18.32 21.65
CA TYR A 236 -4.14 18.92 22.69
C TYR A 236 -3.52 18.74 24.09
N GLU A 237 -3.06 17.54 24.45
CA GLU A 237 -2.42 17.29 25.74
C GLU A 237 -1.07 18.04 25.88
N LEU A 238 -0.43 18.37 24.77
CA LEU A 238 0.77 19.22 24.70
C LEU A 238 0.47 20.73 24.65
N SER A 239 -0.78 21.14 24.87
CA SER A 239 -1.24 22.53 24.80
C SER A 239 -1.11 23.21 23.43
N LYS A 240 -0.96 22.43 22.35
CA LYS A 240 -0.94 22.92 20.96
C LYS A 240 -2.35 22.95 20.38
N TYR A 241 -3.20 23.79 20.96
CA TYR A 241 -4.65 23.77 20.71
C TYR A 241 -5.04 24.18 19.29
N GLU A 242 -4.31 25.10 18.66
CA GLU A 242 -4.56 25.56 17.30
C GLU A 242 -4.30 24.45 16.27
N GLU A 243 -3.14 23.79 16.36
CA GLU A 243 -2.79 22.65 15.51
C GLU A 243 -3.81 21.50 15.67
N ALA A 244 -4.21 21.20 16.91
CA ALA A 244 -5.22 20.19 17.21
C ALA A 244 -6.59 20.53 16.61
N LEU A 245 -7.04 21.79 16.73
CA LEU A 245 -8.31 22.25 16.16
C LEU A 245 -8.29 22.15 14.63
N GLN A 246 -7.22 22.64 13.98
CA GLN A 246 -7.11 22.59 12.51
C GLN A 246 -7.10 21.16 11.98
N LEU A 247 -6.42 20.23 12.65
CA LEU A 247 -6.47 18.81 12.31
C LEU A 247 -7.88 18.25 12.43
N TYR A 248 -8.58 18.50 13.55
CA TYR A 248 -9.97 18.06 13.69
C TYR A 248 -10.89 18.65 12.63
N GLN A 249 -10.71 19.92 12.28
CA GLN A 249 -11.45 20.58 11.20
C GLN A 249 -11.14 19.97 9.84
N ALA A 250 -9.89 19.62 9.56
CA ALA A 250 -9.51 19.01 8.29
C ALA A 250 -10.00 17.55 8.16
N ILE A 251 -10.06 16.80 9.26
CA ILE A 251 -10.58 15.42 9.29
C ILE A 251 -12.11 15.39 9.11
N PHE A 252 -12.84 16.25 9.83
CA PHE A 252 -14.31 16.20 9.91
C PHE A 252 -15.02 17.26 9.05
N GLY A 253 -14.30 18.25 8.52
CA GLY A 253 -14.88 19.39 7.79
C GLY A 253 -15.81 20.24 8.65
N GLU A 254 -16.83 20.83 8.02
CA GLU A 254 -17.94 21.50 8.71
C GLU A 254 -18.97 20.52 9.32
N ARG A 255 -18.75 19.19 9.22
CA ARG A 255 -19.72 18.22 9.73
C ARG A 255 -19.84 18.32 11.25
N LYS A 256 -21.08 18.34 11.74
CA LYS A 256 -21.41 17.96 13.11
C LYS A 256 -20.75 16.62 13.39
N ILE A 257 -19.81 16.62 14.32
CA ILE A 257 -19.14 15.40 14.76
C ILE A 257 -20.21 14.46 15.33
N SER A 258 -20.08 13.15 15.12
CA SER A 258 -21.05 12.20 15.67
C SER A 258 -21.19 12.39 17.18
N ALA A 259 -22.39 12.19 17.74
CA ALA A 259 -22.65 12.44 19.16
C ALA A 259 -21.70 11.67 20.11
N THR A 260 -21.16 10.53 19.66
CA THR A 260 -20.13 9.75 20.36
C THR A 260 -18.76 10.43 20.34
N THR A 261 -18.30 10.95 19.20
CA THR A 261 -17.03 11.67 19.08
C THR A 261 -17.12 13.05 19.75
N SER A 262 -18.24 13.77 19.60
CA SER A 262 -18.55 14.98 20.37
C SER A 262 -18.59 14.72 21.89
N ARG A 263 -19.15 13.60 22.36
CA ARG A 263 -19.13 13.23 23.79
C ARG A 263 -17.71 12.97 24.30
N ARG A 264 -16.88 12.27 23.53
CA ARG A 264 -15.48 12.01 23.89
C ARG A 264 -14.70 13.32 23.98
N LEU A 265 -14.82 14.18 22.96
CA LEU A 265 -14.22 15.51 22.93
C LEU A 265 -14.71 16.40 24.10
N ARG A 266 -16.01 16.38 24.45
CA ARG A 266 -16.56 17.07 25.64
C ARG A 266 -15.98 16.57 26.96
N LYS A 267 -15.76 15.26 27.09
CA LYS A 267 -15.23 14.68 28.33
C LYS A 267 -13.77 15.08 28.52
N THR A 268 -12.95 15.06 27.47
CA THR A 268 -11.58 15.61 27.48
C THR A 268 -11.58 17.12 27.73
N TYR A 269 -12.50 17.89 27.11
CA TYR A 269 -12.67 19.34 27.32
C TYR A 269 -12.96 19.72 28.78
N ARG A 270 -13.83 18.96 29.47
CA ARG A 270 -14.21 19.23 30.87
C ARG A 270 -13.16 18.80 31.91
N SER A 271 -12.19 17.99 31.52
CA SER A 271 -11.25 17.37 32.47
C SER A 271 -9.95 18.17 32.68
N ASN A 272 -9.72 19.26 31.92
CA ASN A 272 -8.40 19.90 31.86
C ASN A 272 -8.46 21.42 32.18
N PRO A 273 -7.86 21.90 33.29
CA PRO A 273 -7.97 23.29 33.76
C PRO A 273 -7.14 24.32 32.95
N GLY A 274 -6.25 23.89 32.05
CA GLY A 274 -5.43 24.79 31.22
C GLY A 274 -6.20 25.64 30.19
N PHE A 275 -7.50 25.38 30.01
CA PHE A 275 -8.35 26.08 29.06
C PHE A 275 -8.83 27.45 29.54
N GLU A 276 -8.66 27.82 30.82
CA GLU A 276 -9.06 29.16 31.29
C GLU A 276 -8.21 30.30 30.69
N GLY A 277 -7.06 29.98 30.09
CA GLY A 277 -6.13 30.94 29.48
C GLY A 277 -6.20 31.10 27.95
N THR A 278 -7.03 30.34 27.23
CA THR A 278 -7.15 30.43 25.75
C THR A 278 -8.20 31.45 25.31
N ASP A 279 -8.04 32.06 24.14
CA ASP A 279 -8.98 33.08 23.64
C ASP A 279 -10.41 32.49 23.50
N ARG A 280 -11.42 33.27 23.92
CA ARG A 280 -12.84 32.90 23.95
C ARG A 280 -13.36 32.43 22.59
N THR A 281 -12.74 32.85 21.51
CA THR A 281 -13.06 32.48 20.13
C THR A 281 -12.65 31.03 19.82
N GLN A 282 -11.49 30.60 20.30
CA GLN A 282 -11.03 29.21 20.20
C GLN A 282 -11.88 28.27 21.05
N GLN A 283 -12.22 28.68 22.28
CA GLN A 283 -13.13 27.93 23.16
C GLN A 283 -14.53 27.77 22.55
N LYS A 284 -15.04 28.80 21.86
CA LYS A 284 -16.33 28.75 21.15
C LYS A 284 -16.27 27.82 19.94
N ASN A 285 -15.23 27.91 19.12
CA ASN A 285 -15.09 27.05 17.93
C ASN A 285 -14.99 25.57 18.32
N PHE A 286 -14.20 25.24 19.34
CA PHE A 286 -14.11 23.86 19.86
C PHE A 286 -15.44 23.35 20.46
N LYS A 287 -16.24 24.24 21.06
CA LYS A 287 -17.59 23.93 21.55
C LYS A 287 -18.59 23.58 20.44
N ILE A 288 -18.46 24.17 19.25
CA ILE A 288 -19.33 23.87 18.10
C ILE A 288 -19.15 22.42 17.66
N TYR A 289 -17.92 21.93 17.65
CA TYR A 289 -17.55 20.54 17.38
C TYR A 289 -17.95 19.57 18.51
N CYS A 290 -18.11 20.11 19.71
CA CYS A 290 -18.58 19.34 20.86
C CYS A 290 -20.11 19.25 20.94
N CYS A 291 -20.93 20.12 20.34
CA CYS A 291 -22.36 20.30 20.67
C CYS A 291 -23.37 19.43 19.92
#